data_AF-A0A950VQ40-F1
#
_entry.id   AF-A0A950VQ40-F1
#
_cell.length_a   1.000
_cell.length_b   1.000
_cell.length_c   1.000
_cell.angle_alpha   90.00
_cell.angle_beta   90.00
_cell.angle_gamma   90.00
#
_symmetry.space_group_name_H-M   'P 1'
#
loop_
_entity.id
_entity.type
_entity.pdbx_description
1 polymer ?
#
loop_
_entity_poly.entity_id
_entity_poly.type
_entity_poly.pdbx_seq_one_letter_code
_entity_poly.pdbx_strand_id
1 'polypeptide(L)'
;MPGVGKTMSAREYAHWNELESVLGPAPYRRGGPPPRDSGPWQTVLYTPGVVNTPRTVQRDVDHLWGRVFSLAAGSSWYADRDVNPDPRPPDLVIVDEADRLKTASLEQLRDLYDRRNIGLVLIGMPGLQKRLARYAQFSSRVGFVHQYQPLSGRELQQVIEHECVQLRLQPPLTHNTDAAVVNAIARVTGGNFRLVDRLFVEIQRVMAANNLSTLTTEVVAFVRESLAVGTT
;
A
#
# COMPACT_ATOMS: atom_id res chain seq x y z
N MET A 1 2.77 5.11 13.17
CA MET A 1 1.76 6.18 13.00
C MET A 1 0.77 5.81 11.90
N PRO A 2 -0.44 6.40 11.89
CA PRO A 2 -1.37 6.25 10.76
C PRO A 2 -0.91 7.14 9.58
N GLY A 3 -1.12 6.67 8.35
CA GLY A 3 -0.93 7.50 7.15
C GLY A 3 0.51 7.63 6.64
N VAL A 4 1.44 6.84 7.14
CA VAL A 4 2.86 6.84 6.70
C VAL A 4 3.14 5.90 5.51
N GLY A 5 2.14 5.57 4.70
CA GLY A 5 2.35 4.79 3.46
C GLY A 5 2.40 3.26 3.57
N LYS A 6 2.33 2.66 4.77
CA LYS A 6 2.46 1.18 4.96
C LYS A 6 1.60 0.33 4.02
N THR A 7 0.29 0.61 3.98
CA THR A 7 -0.67 -0.10 3.12
C THR A 7 -0.34 0.09 1.64
N MET A 8 0.10 1.30 1.24
CA MET A 8 0.42 1.58 -0.15
C MET A 8 1.66 0.82 -0.61
N SER A 9 2.72 0.80 0.22
CA SER A 9 3.90 -0.02 -0.05
C SER A 9 3.57 -1.51 -0.21
N ALA A 10 2.66 -2.03 0.62
CA ALA A 10 2.21 -3.42 0.53
C ALA A 10 1.43 -3.72 -0.76
N ARG A 11 0.55 -2.80 -1.16
CA ARG A 11 -0.23 -2.93 -2.39
C ARG A 11 0.65 -2.84 -3.63
N GLU A 12 1.62 -1.93 -3.63
CA GLU A 12 2.59 -1.77 -4.71
C GLU A 12 3.47 -3.02 -4.85
N TYR A 13 4.06 -3.48 -3.75
CA TYR A 13 4.90 -4.69 -3.75
C TYR A 13 4.14 -5.92 -4.26
N ALA A 14 2.88 -6.08 -3.84
CA ALA A 14 2.07 -7.24 -4.20
C ALA A 14 1.34 -7.09 -5.54
N HIS A 15 1.54 -6.00 -6.29
CA HIS A 15 0.77 -5.69 -7.50
C HIS A 15 -0.75 -5.77 -7.26
N TRP A 16 -1.17 -5.39 -6.05
CA TRP A 16 -2.49 -5.75 -5.54
C TRP A 16 -3.61 -4.96 -6.21
N ASN A 17 -3.34 -3.77 -6.74
CA ASN A 17 -4.30 -3.00 -7.51
C ASN A 17 -4.72 -3.77 -8.78
N GLU A 18 -3.77 -4.43 -9.43
CA GLU A 18 -4.00 -5.21 -10.65
C GLU A 18 -4.70 -6.52 -10.31
N LEU A 19 -4.26 -7.21 -9.25
CA LEU A 19 -4.94 -8.40 -8.72
C LEU A 19 -6.37 -8.10 -8.29
N GLU A 20 -6.62 -7.02 -7.57
CA GLU A 20 -7.96 -6.65 -7.10
C GLU A 20 -8.90 -6.33 -8.27
N SER A 21 -8.38 -5.80 -9.38
CA SER A 21 -9.21 -5.60 -10.58
C SER A 21 -9.71 -6.92 -11.18
N VAL A 22 -9.02 -8.04 -10.96
CA VAL A 22 -9.41 -9.38 -11.45
C VAL A 22 -10.09 -10.21 -10.35
N LEU A 23 -9.63 -10.05 -9.11
CA LEU A 23 -10.04 -10.81 -7.93
C LEU A 23 -11.17 -10.14 -7.16
N GLY A 24 -11.43 -8.86 -7.36
CA GLY A 24 -12.40 -8.10 -6.61
C GLY A 24 -13.84 -8.60 -6.78
N PRO A 25 -14.76 -8.18 -5.90
CA PRO A 25 -16.19 -8.34 -6.13
C PRO A 25 -16.63 -7.47 -7.33
N ALA A 26 -17.69 -7.89 -8.02
CA ALA A 26 -18.37 -7.02 -8.99
C ALA A 26 -18.90 -5.76 -8.26
N PRO A 27 -18.93 -4.57 -8.89
CA PRO A 27 -18.65 -4.28 -10.31
C PRO A 27 -17.20 -3.86 -10.61
N TYR A 28 -16.34 -3.76 -9.58
CA TYR A 28 -14.95 -3.32 -9.75
C TYR A 28 -14.07 -4.36 -10.45
N ARG A 29 -14.55 -5.61 -10.52
CA ARG A 29 -13.92 -6.65 -11.33
C ARG A 29 -13.95 -6.26 -12.81
N ARG A 30 -12.80 -5.89 -13.35
CA ARG A 30 -12.58 -5.82 -14.80
C ARG A 30 -12.38 -7.25 -15.29
N GLY A 31 -13.28 -7.72 -16.15
CA GLY A 31 -13.09 -9.02 -16.79
C GLY A 31 -11.85 -9.01 -17.68
N GLY A 32 -11.10 -10.11 -17.70
CA GLY A 32 -9.89 -10.27 -18.51
C GLY A 32 -8.66 -10.67 -17.69
N PRO A 33 -7.60 -11.16 -18.34
CA PRO A 33 -6.33 -11.45 -17.68
C PRO A 33 -5.65 -10.15 -17.21
N PRO A 34 -4.93 -10.17 -16.08
CA PRO A 34 -4.19 -9.00 -15.60
C PRO A 34 -3.02 -8.69 -16.54
N PRO A 35 -2.49 -7.45 -16.62
CA PRO A 35 -1.42 -7.08 -17.56
C PRO A 35 -0.24 -8.07 -17.65
N ARG A 36 0.34 -8.26 -18.84
CA ARG A 36 1.43 -9.23 -19.07
C ARG A 36 2.60 -9.08 -18.09
N ASP A 37 2.94 -7.84 -17.77
CA ASP A 37 4.10 -7.48 -16.95
C ASP A 37 3.76 -7.26 -15.47
N SER A 38 2.54 -7.61 -15.03
CA SER A 38 2.10 -7.39 -13.64
C SER A 38 2.41 -8.56 -12.68
N GLY A 39 3.11 -9.59 -13.16
CA GLY A 39 3.62 -10.69 -12.34
C GLY A 39 5.10 -10.54 -11.94
N PRO A 40 5.64 -11.45 -11.11
CA PRO A 40 5.02 -12.70 -10.68
C PRO A 40 4.08 -12.54 -9.48
N TRP A 41 2.90 -13.16 -9.58
CA TRP A 41 1.86 -13.13 -8.54
C TRP A 41 2.16 -14.10 -7.39
N GLN A 42 3.18 -13.79 -6.61
CA GLN A 42 3.66 -14.64 -5.52
C GLN A 42 3.27 -14.10 -4.12
N THR A 43 2.61 -12.95 -4.06
CA THR A 43 2.25 -12.29 -2.81
C THR A 43 0.74 -12.18 -2.66
N VAL A 44 0.24 -12.55 -1.48
CA VAL A 44 -1.15 -12.36 -1.06
C VAL A 44 -1.22 -11.18 -0.09
N LEU A 45 -2.05 -10.18 -0.37
CA LEU A 45 -2.41 -9.15 0.60
C LEU A 45 -3.73 -9.49 1.26
N TYR A 46 -3.75 -9.54 2.60
CA TYR A 46 -4.94 -9.83 3.39
C TYR A 46 -5.21 -8.69 4.37
N THR A 47 -6.45 -8.20 4.39
CA THR A 47 -6.91 -7.22 5.38
C THR A 47 -8.00 -7.84 6.25
N PRO A 48 -7.75 -8.08 7.55
CA PRO A 48 -8.72 -8.68 8.45
C PRO A 48 -9.98 -7.82 8.63
N GLY A 49 -11.14 -8.48 8.58
CA GLY A 49 -12.40 -7.86 8.99
C GLY A 49 -12.42 -7.47 10.47
N VAL A 50 -13.35 -6.59 10.83
CA VAL A 50 -13.59 -6.17 12.22
C VAL A 50 -13.89 -7.39 13.11
N VAL A 51 -14.66 -8.34 12.57
CA VAL A 51 -14.87 -9.66 13.17
C VAL A 51 -13.92 -10.66 12.51
N ASN A 52 -12.90 -11.08 13.23
CA ASN A 52 -11.90 -12.05 12.78
C ASN A 52 -11.79 -13.22 13.76
N THR A 53 -12.42 -14.35 13.42
CA THR A 53 -12.17 -15.62 14.14
C THR A 53 -11.00 -16.36 13.51
N PRO A 54 -10.27 -17.23 14.23
CA PRO A 54 -9.20 -18.05 13.64
C PRO A 54 -9.65 -18.79 12.37
N ARG A 55 -10.83 -19.42 12.42
CA ARG A 55 -11.43 -20.12 11.28
C ARG A 55 -11.72 -19.19 10.09
N THR A 56 -12.21 -17.98 10.35
CA THR A 56 -12.47 -16.98 9.31
C THR A 56 -11.17 -16.54 8.66
N VAL A 57 -10.13 -16.22 9.46
CA VAL A 57 -8.82 -15.80 8.95
C VAL A 57 -8.20 -16.90 8.09
N GLN A 58 -8.17 -18.14 8.58
CA GLN A 58 -7.65 -19.27 7.81
C GLN A 58 -8.38 -19.42 6.47
N ARG A 59 -9.72 -19.47 6.50
CA ARG A 59 -10.53 -19.62 5.28
C ARG A 59 -10.28 -18.49 4.28
N ASP A 60 -10.23 -17.24 4.76
CA ASP A 60 -10.09 -16.08 3.89
C ASP A 60 -8.68 -16.04 3.27
N VAL A 61 -7.63 -16.34 4.04
CA VAL A 61 -6.25 -16.46 3.55
C VAL A 61 -6.13 -17.61 2.55
N ASP A 62 -6.65 -18.79 2.86
CA ASP A 62 -6.63 -19.95 1.96
C ASP A 62 -7.36 -19.67 0.64
N HIS A 63 -8.49 -18.97 0.72
CA HIS A 63 -9.26 -18.56 -0.45
C HIS A 63 -8.48 -17.57 -1.33
N LEU A 64 -7.89 -16.53 -0.73
CA LEU A 64 -7.07 -15.56 -1.47
C LEU A 64 -5.85 -16.24 -2.10
N TRP A 65 -5.15 -17.06 -1.33
CA TRP A 65 -3.98 -17.81 -1.80
C TRP A 65 -4.33 -18.70 -2.99
N GLY A 66 -5.44 -19.47 -2.91
CA GLY A 66 -5.89 -20.33 -4.01
C GLY A 66 -6.24 -19.56 -5.27
N ARG A 67 -6.82 -18.36 -5.12
CA ARG A 67 -7.16 -17.48 -6.25
C ARG A 67 -5.93 -16.85 -6.90
N VAL A 68 -4.98 -16.36 -6.11
CA VAL A 68 -3.70 -15.84 -6.63
C VAL A 68 -2.93 -16.98 -7.32
N PHE A 69 -2.88 -18.16 -6.72
CA PHE A 69 -2.26 -19.33 -7.33
C PHE A 69 -2.94 -19.73 -8.64
N SER A 70 -4.27 -19.71 -8.70
CA SER A 70 -5.02 -20.02 -9.92
C SER A 70 -4.80 -18.99 -11.02
N LEU A 71 -4.57 -17.71 -10.68
CA LEU A 71 -4.15 -16.69 -11.65
C LEU A 71 -2.74 -16.95 -12.16
N ALA A 72 -1.80 -17.30 -11.28
CA ALA A 72 -0.43 -17.65 -11.65
C ALA A 72 -0.34 -18.96 -12.46
N ALA A 73 -1.21 -19.93 -12.20
CA ALA A 73 -1.34 -21.16 -12.99
C ALA A 73 -2.05 -20.91 -14.33
N GLY A 74 -3.02 -19.98 -14.33
CA GLY A 74 -3.75 -19.59 -15.51
C GLY A 74 -2.92 -18.72 -16.47
N SER A 75 -1.82 -18.09 -16.05
CA SER A 75 -1.00 -17.18 -16.86
C SER A 75 -0.36 -17.80 -18.12
N SER A 76 -0.65 -19.05 -18.43
CA SER A 76 -0.69 -19.56 -19.81
C SER A 76 -1.45 -18.64 -20.78
N TRP A 77 -2.29 -17.71 -20.30
CA TRP A 77 -2.89 -16.62 -21.10
C TRP A 77 -1.85 -15.84 -21.95
N TYR A 78 -0.59 -15.83 -21.53
CA TYR A 78 0.48 -15.04 -22.16
C TYR A 78 1.68 -15.85 -22.63
N ALA A 79 1.72 -17.15 -22.37
CA ALA A 79 2.80 -17.99 -22.84
C ALA A 79 2.75 -18.07 -24.38
N ASP A 80 3.85 -17.68 -25.03
CA ASP A 80 4.21 -18.27 -26.32
C ASP A 80 4.33 -19.78 -26.10
N ARG A 81 3.91 -20.60 -27.07
CA ARG A 81 3.64 -22.04 -26.88
C ARG A 81 4.83 -22.89 -26.37
N ASP A 82 6.01 -22.30 -26.25
CA ASP A 82 7.27 -22.97 -25.91
C ASP A 82 7.78 -22.72 -24.48
N VAL A 83 7.16 -21.84 -23.69
CA VAL A 83 7.50 -21.67 -22.26
C VAL A 83 6.38 -22.27 -21.43
N ASN A 84 6.58 -23.48 -20.89
CA ASN A 84 5.70 -24.02 -19.87
C ASN A 84 5.96 -23.25 -18.56
N PRO A 85 5.08 -22.31 -18.13
CA PRO A 85 5.33 -21.61 -16.89
C PRO A 85 5.03 -22.59 -15.77
N ASP A 86 6.06 -23.10 -15.09
CA ASP A 86 5.87 -23.84 -13.84
C ASP A 86 5.30 -22.87 -12.80
N PRO A 87 3.99 -22.94 -12.50
CA PRO A 87 3.35 -21.89 -11.74
C PRO A 87 3.73 -22.06 -10.28
N ARG A 88 4.51 -21.12 -9.77
CA ARG A 88 4.94 -21.16 -8.38
C ARG A 88 3.78 -20.73 -7.47
N PRO A 89 3.53 -21.46 -6.38
CA PRO A 89 2.59 -21.02 -5.36
C PRO A 89 3.00 -19.66 -4.77
N PRO A 90 2.05 -18.86 -4.29
CA PRO A 90 2.36 -17.69 -3.49
C PRO A 90 3.20 -18.07 -2.26
N ASP A 91 4.32 -17.41 -2.10
CA ASP A 91 5.31 -17.66 -1.05
C ASP A 91 5.30 -16.58 0.03
N LEU A 92 4.50 -15.52 -0.12
CA LEU A 92 4.39 -14.43 0.85
C LEU A 92 2.93 -14.06 1.13
N VAL A 93 2.59 -13.90 2.42
CA VAL A 93 1.35 -13.28 2.86
C VAL A 93 1.67 -12.00 3.62
N ILE A 94 1.18 -10.87 3.10
CA ILE A 94 1.19 -9.58 3.79
C ILE A 94 -0.18 -9.39 4.43
N VAL A 95 -0.21 -9.16 5.74
CA VAL A 95 -1.43 -8.87 6.49
C VAL A 95 -1.45 -7.41 6.87
N ASP A 96 -2.31 -6.63 6.21
CA ASP A 96 -2.56 -5.24 6.57
C ASP A 96 -3.52 -5.13 7.74
N GLU A 97 -3.48 -4.02 8.48
CA GLU A 97 -4.29 -3.79 9.68
C GLU A 97 -4.25 -4.96 10.69
N ALA A 98 -3.09 -5.60 10.83
CA ALA A 98 -2.88 -6.73 11.73
C ALA A 98 -3.12 -6.37 13.21
N ASP A 99 -3.21 -5.09 13.55
CA ASP A 99 -3.68 -4.64 14.88
C ASP A 99 -5.11 -5.10 15.22
N ARG A 100 -5.96 -5.36 14.21
CA ARG A 100 -7.31 -5.92 14.38
C ARG A 100 -7.32 -7.38 14.83
N LEU A 101 -6.23 -8.11 14.60
CA LEU A 101 -6.18 -9.54 14.90
C LEU A 101 -6.07 -9.79 16.40
N LYS A 102 -6.93 -10.67 16.89
CA LYS A 102 -6.84 -11.23 18.25
C LYS A 102 -5.73 -12.27 18.33
N THR A 103 -5.31 -12.60 19.55
CA THR A 103 -4.23 -13.57 19.81
C THR A 103 -4.46 -14.92 19.13
N ALA A 104 -5.67 -15.47 19.21
CA ALA A 104 -6.00 -16.74 18.56
C ALA A 104 -5.88 -16.66 17.03
N SER A 105 -6.25 -15.52 16.44
CA SER A 105 -6.14 -15.29 15.00
C SER A 105 -4.68 -15.11 14.55
N LEU A 106 -3.84 -14.48 15.38
CA LEU A 106 -2.39 -14.40 15.16
C LEU A 106 -1.75 -15.79 15.23
N GLU A 107 -2.15 -16.63 16.20
CA GLU A 107 -1.66 -18.00 16.30
C GLU A 107 -2.02 -18.82 15.06
N GLN A 108 -3.23 -18.62 14.51
CA GLN A 108 -3.63 -19.24 13.25
C GLN A 108 -2.73 -18.84 12.07
N LEU A 109 -2.33 -17.56 11.98
CA LEU A 109 -1.39 -17.11 10.94
C LEU A 109 0.01 -17.68 11.14
N ARG A 110 0.44 -17.87 12.40
CA ARG A 110 1.70 -18.52 12.72
C ARG A 110 1.72 -20.00 12.36
N ASP A 111 0.62 -20.72 12.62
CA ASP A 111 0.46 -22.11 12.17
C ASP A 111 0.49 -22.20 10.63
N LEU A 112 -0.12 -21.25 9.92
CA LEU A 112 -0.04 -21.18 8.45
C LEU A 112 1.40 -20.94 7.96
N TYR A 113 2.13 -20.02 8.59
CA TYR A 113 3.55 -19.76 8.31
C TYR A 113 4.39 -21.05 8.45
N ASP A 114 4.26 -21.75 9.59
CA ASP A 114 5.03 -22.96 9.89
C ASP A 114 4.69 -24.12 8.94
N ARG A 115 3.41 -24.34 8.63
CA ARG A 115 2.96 -25.48 7.81
C ARG A 115 3.22 -25.30 6.32
N ARG A 116 3.10 -24.07 5.82
CA ARG A 116 3.20 -23.79 4.37
C ARG A 116 4.59 -23.32 3.94
N ASN A 117 5.49 -23.05 4.89
CA ASN A 117 6.83 -22.51 4.63
C ASN A 117 6.76 -21.23 3.77
N ILE A 118 5.84 -20.33 4.11
CA ILE A 118 5.63 -19.03 3.45
C ILE A 118 6.23 -17.91 4.29
N GLY A 119 6.59 -16.80 3.67
CA GLY A 119 6.83 -15.53 4.34
C GLY A 119 5.54 -14.95 4.92
N LEU A 120 5.65 -14.30 6.07
CA LEU A 120 4.55 -13.58 6.71
C LEU A 120 5.01 -12.18 7.12
N VAL A 121 4.34 -11.15 6.60
CA VAL A 121 4.58 -9.74 6.97
C VAL A 121 3.32 -9.20 7.63
N LEU A 122 3.45 -8.67 8.85
CA LEU A 122 2.36 -8.04 9.58
C LEU A 122 2.52 -6.53 9.56
N ILE A 123 1.56 -5.83 8.98
CA ILE A 123 1.48 -4.38 8.95
C ILE A 123 0.40 -3.95 9.93
N GLY A 124 0.73 -3.01 10.82
CA GLY A 124 -0.25 -2.50 11.78
C GLY A 124 0.20 -1.26 12.51
N MET A 125 -0.65 -0.82 13.42
CA MET A 125 -0.43 0.37 14.23
C MET A 125 0.63 0.18 15.33
N PRO A 126 1.23 1.28 15.84
CA PRO A 126 2.13 1.23 16.98
C PRO A 126 1.44 0.53 18.17
N GLY A 127 2.08 -0.50 18.71
CA GLY A 127 1.50 -1.36 19.76
C GLY A 127 1.38 -2.81 19.34
N LEU A 128 1.23 -3.11 18.05
CA LEU A 128 1.27 -4.48 17.53
C LEU A 128 2.57 -5.19 17.92
N GLN A 129 3.73 -4.53 17.73
CA GLN A 129 5.04 -5.06 18.13
C GLN A 129 5.08 -5.45 19.62
N LYS A 130 4.63 -4.56 20.52
CA LYS A 130 4.61 -4.83 21.97
C LYS A 130 3.72 -6.02 22.31
N ARG A 131 2.60 -6.17 21.58
CA ARG A 131 1.68 -7.30 21.72
C ARG A 131 2.33 -8.59 21.24
N LEU A 132 2.98 -8.59 20.07
CA LEU A 132 3.70 -9.75 19.53
C LEU A 132 4.87 -10.19 20.43
N ALA A 133 5.60 -9.23 21.01
CA ALA A 133 6.71 -9.50 21.93
C ALA A 133 6.28 -10.28 23.19
N ARG A 134 5.01 -10.21 23.58
CA ARG A 134 4.47 -10.96 24.74
C ARG A 134 4.13 -12.41 24.41
N TYR A 135 4.10 -12.79 23.14
CA TYR A 135 3.80 -14.14 22.70
C TYR A 135 5.09 -14.83 22.27
N ALA A 136 5.70 -15.61 23.16
CA ALA A 136 7.01 -16.27 22.93
C ALA A 136 7.02 -17.13 21.65
N GLN A 137 5.92 -17.82 21.37
CA GLN A 137 5.75 -18.69 20.19
C GLN A 137 5.76 -17.91 18.87
N PHE A 138 5.31 -16.64 18.90
CA PHE A 138 5.28 -15.77 17.72
C PHE A 138 6.54 -14.92 17.61
N SER A 139 7.00 -14.32 18.71
CA SER A 139 8.19 -13.45 18.76
C SER A 139 9.48 -14.15 18.34
N SER A 140 9.63 -15.45 18.64
CA SER A 140 10.75 -16.27 18.15
C SER A 140 10.84 -16.38 16.63
N ARG A 141 9.75 -16.11 15.91
CA ARG A 141 9.66 -16.15 14.44
C ARG A 141 9.73 -14.76 13.80
N VAL A 142 9.73 -13.70 14.60
CA VAL A 142 9.85 -12.33 14.07
C VAL A 142 11.31 -12.09 13.68
N GLY A 143 11.61 -12.23 12.38
CA GLY A 143 12.97 -12.03 11.87
C GLY A 143 13.40 -10.56 11.82
N PHE A 144 12.46 -9.63 11.59
CA PHE A 144 12.73 -8.19 11.55
C PHE A 144 11.50 -7.39 11.96
N VAL A 145 11.75 -6.17 12.45
CA VAL A 145 10.71 -5.19 12.76
C VAL A 145 11.14 -3.87 12.12
N HIS A 146 10.27 -3.30 11.30
CA HIS A 146 10.50 -2.00 10.69
C HIS A 146 9.43 -1.01 11.13
N GLN A 147 9.86 0.13 11.64
CA GLN A 147 8.96 1.22 12.02
C GLN A 147 8.97 2.29 10.92
N TYR A 148 7.87 2.38 10.19
CA TYR A 148 7.65 3.49 9.26
C TYR A 148 7.59 4.82 10.01
N GLN A 149 8.39 5.76 9.54
CA GLN A 149 8.40 7.15 9.98
C GLN A 149 7.66 8.04 8.97
N PRO A 150 7.26 9.26 9.35
CA PRO A 150 6.92 10.29 8.37
C PRO A 150 8.08 10.50 7.39
N LEU A 151 7.76 10.94 6.18
CA LEU A 151 8.76 11.25 5.16
C LEU A 151 9.75 12.28 5.69
N SER A 152 11.04 11.97 5.55
CA SER A 152 12.10 12.96 5.72
C SER A 152 11.99 14.07 4.67
N GLY A 153 12.67 15.20 4.88
CA GLY A 153 12.65 16.30 3.91
C GLY A 153 13.08 15.87 2.50
N ARG A 154 14.05 14.95 2.40
CA ARG A 154 14.52 14.40 1.12
C ARG A 154 13.48 13.47 0.48
N GLU A 155 12.90 12.55 1.26
CA GLU A 155 11.85 11.66 0.74
C GLU A 155 10.61 12.44 0.31
N LEU A 156 10.24 13.47 1.06
CA LEU A 156 9.15 14.37 0.72
C LEU A 156 9.42 15.12 -0.58
N GLN A 157 10.64 15.63 -0.77
CA GLN A 157 11.04 16.25 -2.03
C GLN A 157 10.90 15.27 -3.21
N GLN A 158 11.37 14.03 -3.06
CA GLN A 158 11.24 13.01 -4.11
C GLN A 158 9.79 12.69 -4.44
N VAL A 159 8.92 12.60 -3.43
CA VAL A 159 7.48 12.40 -3.63
C VAL A 159 6.88 13.60 -4.38
N ILE A 160 7.20 14.83 -3.99
CA ILE A 160 6.72 16.04 -4.66
C ILE A 160 7.17 16.09 -6.13
N GLU A 161 8.44 15.79 -6.39
CA GLU A 161 8.98 15.73 -7.76
C GLU A 161 8.24 14.70 -8.61
N HIS A 162 8.00 13.51 -8.06
CA HIS A 162 7.24 12.46 -8.73
C HIS A 162 5.79 12.91 -9.04
N GLU A 163 5.08 13.48 -8.07
CA GLU A 163 3.71 13.98 -8.25
C GLU A 163 3.63 15.09 -9.30
N CYS A 164 4.57 16.03 -9.31
CA CYS A 164 4.63 17.09 -10.31
C CYS A 164 4.79 16.53 -11.73
N VAL A 165 5.60 15.49 -11.91
CA VAL A 165 5.77 14.81 -13.21
C VAL A 165 4.47 14.11 -13.64
N GLN A 166 3.81 13.38 -12.73
CA GLN A 166 2.54 12.71 -13.00
C GLN A 166 1.44 13.69 -13.41
N LEU A 167 1.39 14.84 -12.76
CA LEU A 167 0.44 15.92 -13.03
C LEU A 167 0.81 16.78 -14.25
N ARG A 168 1.96 16.50 -14.90
CA ARG A 168 2.52 17.29 -16.03
C ARG A 168 2.65 18.78 -15.70
N LEU A 169 2.94 19.09 -14.43
CA LEU A 169 3.19 20.46 -14.00
C LEU A 169 4.55 20.90 -14.51
N GLN A 170 4.66 22.18 -14.91
CA GLN A 170 5.97 22.73 -15.22
C GLN A 170 6.75 22.89 -13.91
N PRO A 171 8.00 22.39 -13.82
CA PRO A 171 8.81 22.61 -12.64
C PRO A 171 8.96 24.13 -12.42
N PRO A 172 8.92 24.61 -11.17
CA PRO A 172 9.28 25.98 -10.89
C PRO A 172 10.65 26.28 -11.49
N LEU A 173 10.77 27.35 -12.28
CA LEU A 173 11.95 27.68 -13.08
C LEU A 173 13.20 28.07 -12.25
N THR A 174 13.23 27.79 -10.94
CA THR A 174 14.33 28.16 -10.04
C THR A 174 14.47 27.18 -8.87
N HIS A 175 15.69 26.69 -8.63
CA HIS A 175 16.05 25.82 -7.49
C HIS A 175 15.60 26.33 -6.10
N ASN A 176 15.37 27.65 -5.96
CA ASN A 176 14.96 28.26 -4.69
C ASN A 176 13.43 28.15 -4.45
N THR A 177 12.62 28.07 -5.51
CA THR A 177 11.16 27.92 -5.41
C THR A 177 10.79 26.50 -5.02
N ASP A 178 11.56 25.51 -5.49
CA ASP A 178 11.40 24.10 -5.12
C ASP A 178 11.53 23.91 -3.60
N ALA A 179 12.55 24.52 -2.98
CA ALA A 179 12.77 24.45 -1.54
C ALA A 179 11.64 25.13 -0.74
N ALA A 180 11.12 26.27 -1.21
CA ALA A 180 10.04 26.98 -0.54
C ALA A 180 8.72 26.19 -0.55
N VAL A 181 8.38 25.58 -1.70
CA VAL A 181 7.19 24.72 -1.86
C VAL A 181 7.32 23.45 -1.01
N VAL A 182 8.46 22.77 -1.06
CA VAL A 182 8.74 21.58 -0.23
C VAL A 182 8.57 21.92 1.26
N ASN A 183 9.12 23.05 1.72
CA ASN A 183 8.97 23.49 3.11
C ASN A 183 7.53 23.88 3.46
N ALA A 184 6.75 24.44 2.52
CA ALA A 184 5.33 24.72 2.74
C ALA A 184 4.54 23.41 2.92
N ILE A 185 4.75 22.43 2.03
CA ILE A 185 4.10 21.12 2.10
C ILE A 185 4.52 20.36 3.36
N ALA A 186 5.81 20.41 3.72
CA ALA A 186 6.33 19.80 4.95
C ALA A 186 5.64 20.37 6.19
N ARG A 187 5.44 21.68 6.26
CA ARG A 187 4.73 22.35 7.37
C ARG A 187 3.27 21.96 7.47
N VAL A 188 2.59 21.75 6.34
CA VAL A 188 1.16 21.36 6.32
C VAL A 188 0.96 19.88 6.68
N THR A 189 1.83 19.01 6.17
CA THR A 189 1.61 17.55 6.23
C THR A 189 2.40 16.88 7.34
N GLY A 190 3.45 17.53 7.87
CA GLY A 190 4.40 16.94 8.80
C GLY A 190 5.10 15.70 8.23
N GLY A 191 5.19 15.57 6.90
CA GLY A 191 5.71 14.37 6.23
C GLY A 191 4.76 13.17 6.28
N ASN A 192 3.50 13.34 6.70
CA ASN A 192 2.51 12.26 6.67
C ASN A 192 2.11 11.97 5.22
N PHE A 193 2.54 10.83 4.69
CA PHE A 193 2.29 10.44 3.29
C PHE A 193 0.83 10.57 2.86
N ARG A 194 -0.13 10.16 3.70
CA ARG A 194 -1.57 10.27 3.38
C ARG A 194 -2.04 11.73 3.29
N LEU A 195 -1.50 12.62 4.12
CA LEU A 195 -1.82 14.05 4.03
C LEU A 195 -1.17 14.67 2.81
N VAL A 196 0.04 14.25 2.45
CA VAL A 196 0.72 14.66 1.21
C VAL A 196 -0.13 14.26 0.01
N ASP A 197 -0.50 12.98 -0.10
CA ASP A 197 -1.34 12.44 -1.18
C ASP A 197 -2.67 13.21 -1.31
N ARG A 198 -3.40 13.41 -0.20
CA ARG A 198 -4.63 14.21 -0.20
C ARG A 198 -4.41 15.66 -0.62
N LEU A 199 -3.32 16.28 -0.16
CA LEU A 199 -2.96 17.64 -0.53
C LEU A 199 -2.74 17.75 -2.04
N PHE A 200 -2.08 16.77 -2.66
CA PHE A 200 -1.85 16.75 -4.10
C PHE A 200 -3.13 16.56 -4.91
N VAL A 201 -4.06 15.71 -4.47
CA VAL A 201 -5.39 15.58 -5.09
C VAL A 201 -6.12 16.93 -5.10
N GLU A 202 -6.06 17.66 -3.99
CA GLU A 202 -6.70 18.98 -3.89
C GLU A 202 -5.97 20.07 -4.70
N ILE A 203 -4.64 20.04 -4.72
CA ILE A 203 -3.83 20.90 -5.59
C ILE A 203 -4.22 20.69 -7.05
N GLN A 204 -4.31 19.43 -7.51
CA GLN A 204 -4.72 19.12 -8.87
C GLN A 204 -6.10 19.71 -9.18
N ARG A 205 -7.06 19.55 -8.26
CA ARG A 205 -8.42 20.09 -8.41
C ARG A 205 -8.41 21.62 -8.56
N VAL A 206 -7.70 22.33 -7.68
CA VAL A 206 -7.62 23.80 -7.69
C VAL A 206 -6.88 24.30 -8.93
N MET A 207 -5.77 23.66 -9.30
CA MET A 207 -4.99 24.06 -10.48
C MET A 207 -5.78 23.88 -11.77
N ALA A 208 -6.52 22.76 -11.92
CA ALA A 208 -7.38 22.53 -13.06
C ALA A 208 -8.53 23.55 -13.15
N ALA A 209 -9.15 23.91 -12.01
CA ALA A 209 -10.23 24.90 -11.99
C ALA A 209 -9.77 26.31 -12.37
N ASN A 210 -8.51 26.65 -12.08
CA ASN A 210 -7.94 27.98 -12.30
C ASN A 210 -6.98 28.06 -13.50
N ASN A 211 -6.86 26.98 -14.29
CA ASN A 211 -5.91 26.85 -15.42
C ASN A 211 -4.45 27.18 -15.06
N LEU A 212 -4.01 26.78 -13.86
CA LEU A 212 -2.63 26.97 -13.40
C LEU A 212 -1.75 25.79 -13.82
N SER A 213 -0.54 26.07 -14.29
CA SER A 213 0.44 25.06 -14.72
C SER A 213 1.67 24.94 -13.81
N THR A 214 1.82 25.87 -12.86
CA THR A 214 2.98 25.97 -11.97
C THR A 214 2.53 25.84 -10.52
N LEU A 215 3.19 24.96 -9.76
CA LEU A 215 2.95 24.80 -8.33
C LEU A 215 3.71 25.88 -7.54
N THR A 216 2.99 26.70 -6.78
CA THR A 216 3.59 27.77 -5.95
C THR A 216 3.19 27.65 -4.49
N THR A 217 3.88 28.39 -3.62
CA THR A 217 3.58 28.46 -2.19
C THR A 217 2.19 29.01 -1.89
N GLU A 218 1.68 29.90 -2.74
CA GLU A 218 0.34 30.49 -2.61
C GLU A 218 -0.74 29.44 -2.87
N VAL A 219 -0.55 28.58 -3.89
CA VAL A 219 -1.46 27.46 -4.17
C VAL A 219 -1.51 26.50 -2.99
N VAL A 220 -0.35 26.16 -2.41
CA VAL A 220 -0.28 25.29 -1.22
C VAL A 220 -1.00 25.93 -0.03
N ALA A 221 -0.82 27.24 0.20
CA ALA A 221 -1.49 27.96 1.28
C ALA A 221 -3.02 28.00 1.09
N PHE A 222 -3.49 28.26 -0.13
CA PHE A 222 -4.90 28.27 -0.48
C PHE A 222 -5.54 26.88 -0.29
N VAL A 223 -4.88 25.82 -0.77
CA VAL A 223 -5.39 24.44 -0.62
C VAL A 223 -5.43 24.02 0.85
N ARG A 224 -4.43 24.41 1.65
CA ARG A 224 -4.44 24.16 3.10
C ARG A 224 -5.70 24.73 3.77
N GLU A 225 -6.11 25.93 3.42
CA GLU A 225 -7.32 26.56 3.97
C GLU A 225 -8.59 25.80 3.54
N SER A 226 -8.65 25.35 2.29
CA SER A 226 -9.74 24.51 1.78
C SER A 226 -9.82 23.13 2.48
N LEU A 227 -8.67 22.49 2.73
CA LEU A 227 -8.58 21.20 3.43
C LEU A 227 -9.09 21.27 4.88
N ALA A 228 -8.87 22.41 5.57
CA ALA A 228 -9.36 22.63 6.92
C ALA A 228 -10.89 22.77 6.99
N VAL A 229 -11.52 23.27 5.91
CA VAL A 229 -12.98 23.36 5.81
C VAL A 229 -13.63 21.99 5.57
N GLY A 230 -12.89 21.03 4.99
CA GLY A 230 -13.37 19.66 4.75
C GLY A 230 -13.19 18.67 5.91
N THR A 231 -12.72 19.12 7.08
CA THR A 231 -12.49 18.27 8.28
C THR A 231 -13.47 18.49 9.43
N THR A 232 -14.49 19.33 9.25
CA THR A 232 -15.62 19.50 10.18
C THR A 232 -16.77 18.56 9.87
#